data_AF-A0A2N9AR29-F1
#
_entry.id   AF-A0A2N9AR29-F1
#
_cell.length_a   1.000
_cell.length_b   1.000
_cell.length_c   1.000
_cell.angle_alpha   90.00
_cell.angle_beta   90.00
_cell.angle_gamma   90.00
#
_symmetry.space_group_name_H-M   'P 1'
#
loop_
_entity.id
_entity.type
_entity.pdbx_description
1 polymer ?
#
loop_
_entity_poly.entity_id
_entity_poly.type
_entity_poly.pdbx_seq_one_letter_code
_entity_poly.pdbx_strand_id
1 'polypeptide(L)'
;MDGHRVVLRPRVRIASGRRPPLRPEALGAAHWTLPLGTPVRVTGLSTGRHIDVRVNDRGPHPRLGRLIDLSLGAVRALGITHRGLARVRVSPL
;
A
#
# COMPACT_ATOMS: atom_id res chain seq x y z
N MET A 1 1.83 10.08 13.18
CA MET A 1 2.41 8.79 12.78
C MET A 1 3.28 9.01 11.53
N ASP A 2 4.51 9.50 11.66
CA ASP A 2 5.40 9.73 10.51
C ASP A 2 6.19 8.45 10.15
N GLY A 3 5.47 7.39 9.77
CA GLY A 3 6.10 6.16 9.31
C GLY A 3 6.61 6.28 7.87
N HIS A 4 7.83 5.80 7.59
CA HIS A 4 8.55 6.12 6.35
C HIS A 4 8.73 5.00 5.30
N ARG A 5 8.03 3.85 5.37
CA ARG A 5 8.36 2.69 4.52
C ARG A 5 7.14 1.95 3.94
N VAL A 6 6.93 2.05 2.64
CA VAL A 6 5.96 1.27 1.85
C VAL A 6 6.64 0.10 1.16
N VAL A 7 5.89 -0.98 0.97
CA VAL A 7 6.26 -1.97 -0.05
C VAL A 7 5.23 -2.11 -1.13
N LEU A 8 5.77 -2.13 -2.35
CA LEU A 8 5.04 -2.37 -3.57
C LEU A 8 4.94 -3.89 -3.66
N ARG A 9 3.76 -4.46 -3.39
CA ARG A 9 3.53 -5.86 -3.75
C ARG A 9 3.04 -5.92 -5.19
N PRO A 10 3.84 -6.37 -6.15
CA PRO A 10 3.29 -7.06 -7.30
C PRO A 10 2.94 -8.48 -6.82
N ARG A 11 1.86 -8.68 -6.04
CA ARG A 11 1.39 -10.05 -5.80
C ARG A 11 0.37 -10.46 -6.84
N VAL A 12 0.89 -11.14 -7.86
CA VAL A 12 0.27 -12.34 -8.37
C VAL A 12 0.97 -13.53 -7.73
N ARG A 13 0.40 -14.06 -6.64
CA ARG A 13 0.36 -15.50 -6.28
C ARG A 13 -0.41 -15.65 -4.97
N ILE A 14 -1.45 -16.48 -5.02
CA ILE A 14 -2.22 -16.95 -3.86
C ILE A 14 -2.06 -18.46 -3.79
N ALA A 15 -1.87 -18.99 -2.58
CA ALA A 15 -1.62 -20.40 -2.29
C ALA A 15 -2.91 -21.26 -2.24
N SER A 16 -4.03 -20.79 -2.80
CA SER A 16 -5.35 -21.43 -2.63
C SER A 16 -6.17 -21.61 -3.93
N GLY A 17 -5.56 -21.49 -5.11
CA GLY A 17 -6.19 -21.86 -6.39
C GLY A 17 -7.40 -21.02 -6.85
N ARG A 18 -8.01 -20.19 -6.01
CA ARG A 18 -9.11 -19.28 -6.39
C ARG A 18 -8.67 -17.83 -6.36
N ARG A 19 -8.61 -17.19 -7.54
CA ARG A 19 -8.51 -15.74 -7.70
C ARG A 19 -9.91 -15.13 -7.72
N PRO A 20 -10.33 -14.34 -6.72
CA PRO A 20 -11.19 -13.22 -7.04
C PRO A 20 -10.41 -12.29 -7.99
N PRO A 21 -11.06 -11.65 -8.99
CA PRO A 21 -10.36 -10.76 -9.90
C PRO A 21 -9.72 -9.65 -9.07
N LEU A 22 -8.39 -9.65 -9.02
CA LEU A 22 -7.65 -8.46 -8.67
C LEU A 22 -8.11 -7.41 -9.68
N ARG A 23 -8.66 -6.30 -9.21
CA ARG A 23 -8.83 -5.09 -10.02
C ARG A 23 -7.48 -4.37 -9.92
N PRO A 24 -6.49 -4.62 -10.79
CA PRO A 24 -5.19 -3.96 -10.69
C PRO A 24 -5.28 -2.44 -10.81
N GLU A 25 -6.43 -1.90 -11.23
CA GLU A 25 -6.75 -0.48 -11.27
C GLU A 25 -7.27 0.08 -9.93
N ALA A 26 -7.69 -0.76 -8.98
CA ALA A 26 -8.27 -0.31 -7.72
C ALA A 26 -7.21 0.18 -6.74
N LEU A 27 -7.42 1.38 -6.20
CA LEU A 27 -6.60 1.93 -5.11
C LEU A 27 -6.85 1.11 -3.83
N GLY A 28 -5.80 0.49 -3.29
CA GLY A 28 -5.90 -0.39 -2.12
C GLY A 28 -4.68 -0.29 -1.22
N ALA A 29 -4.87 -0.56 0.06
CA ALA A 29 -3.85 -0.44 1.09
C ALA A 29 -4.04 -1.49 2.20
N ALA A 30 -2.95 -2.18 2.55
CA ALA A 30 -2.91 -3.09 3.68
C ALA A 30 -2.09 -2.47 4.83
N HIS A 31 -2.64 -2.45 6.04
CA HIS A 31 -1.94 -2.01 7.24
C HIS A 31 -2.11 -3.02 8.40
N TRP A 32 -1.08 -3.19 9.24
CA TRP A 32 -1.12 -4.16 10.33
C TRP A 32 -2.11 -3.75 11.44
N THR A 33 -1.92 -2.56 12.01
CA THR A 33 -2.67 -2.11 13.21
C THR A 33 -3.87 -1.21 12.92
N LEU A 34 -3.81 -0.34 11.91
CA LEU A 34 -4.94 0.54 11.58
C LEU A 34 -6.22 -0.27 11.36
N PRO A 35 -7.39 0.20 11.84
CA PRO A 35 -8.67 -0.41 11.54
C PRO A 35 -8.92 -0.51 10.03
N LEU A 36 -9.67 -1.54 9.62
CA LEU A 36 -10.16 -1.60 8.25
C LEU A 36 -11.16 -0.45 8.02
N GLY A 37 -11.12 0.15 6.84
CA GLY A 37 -11.88 1.34 6.49
C GLY A 37 -11.20 2.66 6.86
N THR A 38 -10.12 2.66 7.66
CA THR A 38 -9.42 3.90 8.04
C THR A 38 -8.92 4.62 6.78
N PRO A 39 -9.35 5.88 6.57
CA PRO A 39 -8.84 6.69 5.48
C PRO A 39 -7.44 7.22 5.82
N VAL A 40 -6.53 7.14 4.87
CA VAL A 40 -5.16 7.65 5.01
C VAL A 40 -4.73 8.34 3.73
N ARG A 41 -3.95 9.41 3.88
CA ARG A 41 -3.15 9.98 2.80
C ARG A 41 -1.79 9.30 2.77
N VAL A 42 -1.39 8.85 1.60
CA VAL A 42 -0.06 8.31 1.35
C VAL A 42 0.67 9.23 0.38
N THR A 43 1.84 9.71 0.78
CA THR A 43 2.67 10.61 -0.03
C THR A 43 3.97 9.91 -0.41
N GLY A 44 4.25 9.75 -1.70
CA GLY A 44 5.53 9.25 -2.20
C GLY A 44 6.63 10.28 -1.98
N LEU A 45 7.64 9.99 -1.15
CA LEU A 45 8.67 10.98 -0.84
C LEU A 45 9.60 11.27 -2.03
N SER A 46 9.75 10.32 -2.96
CA SER A 46 10.56 10.52 -4.17
C SER A 46 9.83 11.32 -5.25
N THR A 47 8.50 11.36 -5.23
CA THR A 47 7.69 11.99 -6.27
C THR A 47 6.95 13.24 -5.80
N GLY A 48 6.80 13.43 -4.49
CA GLY A 48 5.95 14.48 -3.90
C GLY A 48 4.45 14.25 -4.10
N ARG A 49 4.06 13.24 -4.89
CA ARG A 49 2.67 12.93 -5.20
C ARG A 49 2.02 12.21 -4.03
N HIS A 50 0.71 12.39 -3.88
CA HIS A 50 -0.07 11.71 -2.85
C HIS A 50 -1.33 11.08 -3.43
N ILE A 51 -1.85 10.11 -2.69
CA ILE A 51 -3.16 9.50 -2.91
C ILE A 51 -3.88 9.37 -1.57
N ASP A 52 -5.20 9.39 -1.63
CA ASP A 52 -6.07 9.10 -0.49
C ASP A 52 -6.66 7.70 -0.70
N VAL A 53 -6.50 6.84 0.30
CA VAL A 53 -6.92 5.43 0.24
C VAL A 53 -7.52 5.00 1.57
N ARG A 54 -8.38 3.99 1.53
CA ARG A 54 -8.84 3.31 2.75
C ARG A 54 -8.03 2.03 2.97
N VAL A 55 -7.67 1.77 4.22
CA VAL A 55 -7.08 0.49 4.62
C VAL A 55 -8.14 -0.60 4.41
N ASN A 56 -7.90 -1.53 3.49
CA ASN A 56 -8.87 -2.57 3.12
C ASN A 56 -8.36 -3.99 3.32
N ASP A 57 -7.12 -4.15 3.78
CA ASP A 57 -6.51 -5.45 4.05
C ASP A 57 -5.52 -5.38 5.22
N ARG A 58 -5.10 -6.54 5.72
CA ARG A 58 -4.14 -6.71 6.81
C ARG A 58 -2.75 -7.03 6.29
N GLY A 59 -1.74 -6.64 7.07
CA GLY A 59 -0.35 -6.74 6.68
C GLY A 59 0.25 -5.35 6.45
N PRO A 60 1.55 -5.23 6.18
CA PRO A 60 2.55 -6.28 6.29
C PRO A 60 2.79 -6.70 7.75
N HIS A 61 3.23 -7.93 7.99
CA HIS A 61 3.55 -8.39 9.35
C HIS A 61 4.66 -7.51 9.98
N PRO A 62 4.58 -7.11 11.26
CA PRO A 62 5.49 -6.13 11.87
C PRO A 62 6.96 -6.54 11.80
N ARG A 63 7.24 -7.84 11.92
CA ARG A 63 8.59 -8.41 11.79
C ARG A 63 9.26 -8.14 10.44
N LEU A 64 8.51 -7.75 9.40
CA LEU A 64 9.08 -7.39 8.10
C LEU A 64 9.66 -5.97 8.08
N GLY A 65 9.41 -5.14 9.10
CA GLY A 65 9.92 -3.75 9.14
C GLY A 65 9.28 -2.82 8.10
N ARG A 66 8.04 -3.11 7.70
CA ARG A 66 7.28 -2.41 6.65
C ARG A 66 6.03 -1.80 7.27
N LEU A 67 5.62 -0.61 6.82
CA LEU A 67 4.46 0.10 7.38
C LEU A 67 3.16 -0.30 6.68
N ILE A 68 3.14 -0.26 5.35
CA ILE A 68 1.91 -0.39 4.55
C ILE A 68 2.26 -1.00 3.18
N ASP A 69 1.44 -1.93 2.71
CA ASP A 69 1.55 -2.51 1.36
C ASP A 69 0.47 -1.86 0.46
N LEU A 70 0.85 -1.38 -0.74
CA LEU A 70 -0.06 -0.71 -1.68
C LEU A 70 -0.37 -1.58 -2.91
N SER A 71 -1.56 -1.41 -3.49
CA SER A 71 -1.91 -2.02 -4.79
C SER A 71 -1.07 -1.41 -5.93
N LEU A 72 -0.94 -2.14 -7.05
CA LEU A 72 -0.21 -1.63 -8.21
C LEU A 72 -0.80 -0.32 -8.76
N GLY A 73 -2.13 -0.19 -8.77
CA GLY A 73 -2.81 1.06 -9.15
C GLY A 73 -2.43 2.24 -8.24
N ALA A 74 -2.41 2.03 -6.92
CA ALA A 74 -2.00 3.05 -5.95
C ALA A 74 -0.53 3.48 -6.15
N VAL A 75 0.35 2.52 -6.40
CA VAL A 75 1.77 2.77 -6.69
C VAL A 75 1.96 3.61 -7.97
N ARG A 76 1.23 3.25 -9.04
CA ARG A 76 1.25 4.00 -10.30
C ARG A 76 0.70 5.42 -10.12
N ALA A 77 -0.37 5.59 -9.34
CA ALA A 77 -0.94 6.90 -9.04
C ALA A 77 0.02 7.80 -8.24
N LEU A 78 0.89 7.21 -7.40
CA LEU A 78 1.99 7.90 -6.73
C LEU A 78 3.16 8.24 -7.65
N GLY A 79 3.15 7.78 -8.92
CA GLY A 79 4.25 7.96 -9.85
C GLY A 79 5.51 7.14 -9.50
N ILE A 80 5.37 6.11 -8.66
CA ILE A 80 6.49 5.26 -8.27
C ILE A 80 6.64 4.18 -9.35
N THR A 81 7.75 4.23 -10.10
CA THR A 81 7.97 3.41 -11.31
C THR A 81 8.83 2.16 -11.06
N HIS A 82 9.64 2.15 -10.02
CA HIS A 82 10.49 1.00 -9.65
C HIS A 82 9.69 -0.03 -8.84
N ARG A 83 10.02 -1.31 -8.98
CA ARG A 83 9.49 -2.38 -8.12
C ARG A 83 10.33 -2.48 -6.84
N GLY A 84 9.72 -2.74 -5.69
CA GLY A 84 10.43 -2.98 -4.43
C GLY A 84 9.89 -2.19 -3.24
N LEU A 85 10.80 -1.68 -2.40
CA LEU A 85 10.49 -0.81 -1.27
C LEU A 85 10.53 0.65 -1.73
N ALA A 86 9.61 1.48 -1.24
CA ALA A 86 9.63 2.92 -1.47
C ALA A 86 9.43 3.67 -0.16
N ARG A 87 10.06 4.85 -0.04
CA ARG A 87 9.81 5.74 1.11
C ARG A 87 8.55 6.55 0.87
N VAL A 88 7.67 6.55 1.87
CA VAL A 88 6.43 7.34 1.84
C VAL A 88 6.25 8.08 3.16
N ARG A 89 5.29 9.00 3.22
CA ARG A 89 4.65 9.43 4.47
C ARG A 89 3.21 8.92 4.46
N VAL A 90 2.73 8.45 5.61
CA VAL A 90 1.32 8.09 5.81
C VAL A 90 0.75 9.00 6.88
N SER A 91 -0.39 9.63 6.62
CA SER A 91 -1.09 10.44 7.60
C SER A 91 -2.58 10.08 7.63
N PRO A 92 -3.24 10.14 8.81
CA PRO A 92 -4.70 10.15 8.86
C PRO A 92 -5.26 11.26 7.97
N LEU A 93 -6.44 11.01 7.40
CA LEU A 93 -7.29 12.07 6.83
C LEU A 93 -8.20 12.66 7.91
#